data_AF-A0A7X7WYG7-F1
#
_entry.id   AF-A0A7X7WYG7-F1
#
_cell.length_a   1.000
_cell.length_b   1.000
_cell.length_c   1.000
_cell.angle_alpha   90.00
_cell.angle_beta   90.00
_cell.angle_gamma   90.00
#
_symmetry.space_group_name_H-M   'P 1'
#
loop_
_entity.id
_entity.type
_entity.pdbx_description
1 polymer ?
#
loop_
_entity_poly.entity_id
_entity_poly.type
_entity_poly.pdbx_seq_one_letter_code
_entity_poly.pdbx_strand_id
1 'polypeptide(L)'
;MGVTYDFGKRPPANGGKDDERLYVRWKSNGKIDFDMLTNRIVSSSGLSKGDVIGVMAMLEEELVRSLQEGCSVQLGNIGYFSPKLKARAVADRNEIRSGSIRVTNVNFRSSAWLRKKVDTRVERALWQFNRSSSSSRKEHVALLDNYLGAHPFVTASIYCDLTGLLRNKALRELHALVDEGKLDTEGKAPHLVFVKKQ
;
A
#
# COMPACT_ATOMS: atom_id res chain seq x y z
N MET A 1 -1.15 -24.37 3.95
CA MET A 1 -1.04 -23.28 2.95
C MET A 1 0.20 -22.46 3.27
N GLY A 2 1.06 -22.22 2.28
CA GLY A 2 2.28 -21.44 2.44
C GLY A 2 2.16 -19.99 1.95
N VAL A 3 3.27 -19.24 2.00
CA VAL A 3 3.38 -17.92 1.37
C VAL A 3 3.23 -18.10 -0.14
N THR A 4 2.38 -17.30 -0.79
CA THR A 4 2.21 -17.37 -2.25
C THR A 4 2.93 -16.22 -2.95
N TYR A 5 3.39 -16.49 -4.17
CA TYR A 5 4.00 -15.49 -5.04
C TYR A 5 3.44 -15.56 -6.45
N ASP A 6 3.55 -14.44 -7.16
CA ASP A 6 3.38 -14.38 -8.61
C ASP A 6 4.39 -13.39 -9.20
N PHE A 7 4.52 -13.37 -10.53
CA PHE A 7 5.47 -12.54 -11.24
C PHE A 7 4.85 -11.22 -11.69
N GLY A 8 5.56 -10.12 -11.44
CA GLY A 8 5.21 -8.81 -11.95
C GLY A 8 6.39 -8.14 -12.65
N LYS A 9 6.11 -7.37 -13.71
CA LYS A 9 7.09 -6.46 -14.32
C LYS A 9 7.47 -5.37 -13.32
N ARG A 10 8.73 -4.95 -13.29
CA ARG A 10 9.13 -3.77 -12.52
C ARG A 10 8.83 -2.52 -13.34
N PRO A 11 8.19 -1.47 -12.79
CA PRO A 11 8.12 -0.21 -13.50
C PRO A 11 9.55 0.30 -13.77
N PRO A 12 9.85 0.82 -14.97
CA PRO A 12 11.19 1.29 -15.30
C PRO A 12 11.61 2.37 -14.32
N ALA A 13 12.82 2.25 -13.76
CA ALA A 13 13.40 3.29 -12.93
C ALA A 13 13.80 4.46 -13.86
N ASN A 14 13.26 5.65 -13.60
CA ASN A 14 13.67 6.93 -14.21
C ASN A 14 14.04 6.87 -15.70
N GLY A 15 13.05 6.63 -16.58
CA GLY A 15 13.19 6.82 -18.02
C GLY A 15 14.07 5.79 -18.77
N GLY A 16 14.53 4.72 -18.11
CA GLY A 16 15.20 3.61 -18.76
C GLY A 16 14.27 2.77 -19.66
N LYS A 17 14.86 2.03 -20.62
CA LYS A 17 14.14 1.07 -21.48
C LYS A 17 13.38 0.05 -20.62
N ASP A 18 12.22 -0.40 -21.12
CA ASP A 18 11.42 -1.44 -20.46
C ASP A 18 12.26 -2.71 -20.30
N ASP A 19 12.63 -3.03 -19.06
CA ASP A 19 13.32 -4.28 -18.75
C ASP A 19 12.25 -5.39 -18.71
N GLU A 20 12.25 -6.27 -19.71
CA GLU A 20 11.26 -7.36 -19.84
C GLU A 20 11.36 -8.41 -18.72
N ARG A 21 12.34 -8.28 -17.80
CA ARG A 21 12.52 -9.17 -16.67
C ARG A 21 11.33 -9.16 -15.72
N LEU A 22 10.90 -10.37 -15.38
CA LEU A 22 9.86 -10.61 -14.38
C LEU A 22 10.48 -10.77 -13.00
N TYR A 23 9.88 -10.13 -12.00
CA TYR A 23 10.29 -10.22 -10.61
C TYR A 23 9.24 -10.93 -9.77
N VAL A 24 9.70 -11.76 -8.84
CA VAL A 24 8.87 -12.38 -7.82
C VAL A 24 8.25 -11.27 -6.96
N ARG A 25 6.93 -11.30 -6.82
CA ARG A 25 6.19 -10.46 -5.89
C ARG A 25 5.35 -11.33 -4.97
N TRP A 26 5.34 -10.97 -3.69
CA TRP A 26 4.43 -11.56 -2.72
C TRP A 26 2.98 -11.32 -3.13
N LYS A 27 2.18 -12.39 -3.11
CA LYS A 27 0.74 -12.30 -3.26
C LYS A 27 0.08 -12.59 -1.91
N SER A 28 -0.75 -11.66 -1.46
CA SER A 28 -1.47 -11.82 -0.20
C SER A 28 -2.55 -12.89 -0.32
N ASN A 29 -2.62 -13.79 0.67
CA ASN A 29 -3.69 -14.77 0.82
C ASN A 29 -4.89 -14.24 1.64
N GLY A 30 -4.87 -12.96 2.00
CA GLY A 30 -5.87 -12.32 2.84
C GLY A 30 -5.28 -11.38 3.87
N LYS A 31 -6.15 -10.72 4.63
CA LYS A 31 -5.77 -9.82 5.72
C LYS A 31 -6.24 -10.43 7.03
N ILE A 32 -5.36 -10.46 8.02
CA ILE A 32 -5.72 -10.71 9.42
C ILE A 32 -5.74 -9.34 10.09
N ASP A 33 -6.90 -8.91 10.55
CA ASP A 33 -7.01 -7.71 11.38
C ASP A 33 -6.85 -8.04 12.87
N PHE A 34 -6.94 -7.01 13.70
CA PHE A 34 -6.73 -7.16 15.14
C PHE A 34 -7.83 -7.98 15.81
N ASP A 35 -9.07 -7.91 15.35
CA ASP A 35 -10.18 -8.70 15.91
C ASP A 35 -9.98 -10.20 15.60
N MET A 36 -9.67 -10.52 14.34
CA MET A 36 -9.33 -11.88 13.93
C MET A 36 -8.13 -12.44 14.70
N LEU A 37 -7.09 -11.62 14.92
CA LEU A 37 -5.91 -12.01 15.69
C LEU A 37 -6.27 -12.26 17.16
N THR A 38 -7.08 -11.38 17.75
CA THR A 38 -7.55 -11.51 19.14
C THR A 38 -8.36 -12.79 19.32
N ASN A 39 -9.31 -13.06 18.43
CA ASN A 39 -10.13 -14.27 18.48
C ASN A 39 -9.26 -15.54 18.38
N ARG A 40 -8.21 -15.54 17.55
CA ARG A 40 -7.23 -16.65 17.49
C ARG A 40 -6.51 -16.86 18.82
N ILE A 41 -6.03 -15.78 19.45
CA ILE A 41 -5.33 -15.86 20.75
C ILE A 41 -6.26 -16.41 21.84
N VAL A 42 -7.47 -15.84 21.96
CA VAL A 42 -8.49 -16.29 22.92
C VAL A 42 -8.82 -17.76 22.72
N SER A 43 -8.98 -18.20 21.47
CA SER A 43 -9.31 -19.60 21.16
C SER A 43 -8.18 -20.58 21.50
N SER A 44 -6.94 -20.10 21.57
CA SER A 44 -5.75 -20.90 21.88
C SER A 44 -5.18 -20.66 23.29
N SER A 45 -5.88 -19.91 24.14
CA SER A 45 -5.40 -19.54 25.48
C SER A 45 -6.54 -19.53 26.51
N GLY A 46 -6.20 -19.31 27.78
CA GLY A 46 -7.18 -19.06 28.85
C GLY A 46 -7.56 -17.59 29.03
N LEU A 47 -7.13 -16.70 28.13
CA LEU A 47 -7.37 -15.25 28.24
C LEU A 47 -8.73 -14.88 27.70
N SER A 48 -9.39 -13.92 28.33
CA SER A 48 -10.59 -13.30 27.76
C SER A 48 -10.22 -12.32 26.63
N LYS A 49 -11.19 -11.99 25.79
CA LYS A 49 -11.02 -10.95 24.77
C LYS A 49 -10.63 -9.60 25.39
N GLY A 50 -11.19 -9.28 26.56
CA GLY A 50 -10.87 -8.07 27.32
C GLY A 50 -9.40 -8.03 27.75
N ASP A 51 -8.86 -9.14 28.22
CA ASP A 51 -7.46 -9.24 28.66
C ASP A 51 -6.49 -8.99 27.50
N VAL A 52 -6.73 -9.62 26.35
CA VAL A 52 -5.87 -9.47 25.16
C VAL A 52 -5.87 -8.02 24.66
N ILE A 53 -7.04 -7.39 24.59
CA ILE A 53 -7.16 -5.98 24.18
C ILE A 53 -6.47 -5.07 25.19
N GLY A 54 -6.68 -5.30 26.49
CA GLY A 54 -6.08 -4.49 27.56
C GLY A 54 -4.56 -4.57 27.56
N VAL A 55 -3.99 -5.78 27.44
CA VAL A 55 -2.54 -5.97 27.35
C VAL A 55 -1.96 -5.29 26.11
N MET A 56 -2.63 -5.37 24.96
CA MET A 56 -2.17 -4.69 23.76
C MET A 56 -2.17 -3.17 23.93
N ALA A 57 -3.22 -2.59 24.51
CA ALA A 57 -3.29 -1.15 24.75
C ALA A 57 -2.17 -0.67 25.69
N MET A 58 -1.93 -1.38 26.80
CA MET A 58 -0.84 -1.04 27.72
C MET A 58 0.55 -1.17 27.06
N LEU A 59 0.73 -2.18 26.19
CA LEU A 59 1.96 -2.36 25.43
C LEU A 59 2.18 -1.21 24.44
N GLU A 60 1.12 -0.74 23.76
CA GLU A 60 1.19 0.39 22.84
C GLU A 60 1.59 1.69 23.57
N GLU A 61 0.98 1.96 24.73
CA GLU A 61 1.32 3.11 25.56
C GLU A 61 2.78 3.09 26.01
N GLU A 62 3.25 1.95 26.52
CA GLU A 62 4.63 1.82 27.01
C GLU A 62 5.65 1.90 25.87
N LEU A 63 5.32 1.33 24.70
CA LEU A 63 6.15 1.45 23.49
C LEU A 63 6.29 2.92 23.06
N VAL A 64 5.19 3.69 23.05
CA VAL A 64 5.21 5.12 22.71
C VAL A 64 6.07 5.89 23.70
N ARG A 65 5.86 5.67 25.00
CA ARG A 65 6.61 6.34 26.06
C ARG A 65 8.12 6.08 25.94
N SER A 66 8.50 4.80 25.85
CA SER A 66 9.91 4.41 25.71
C SER A 66 10.57 5.01 24.45
N LEU A 67 9.84 5.11 23.33
CA LEU A 67 10.36 5.74 22.11
C LEU A 67 10.52 7.26 22.25
N GLN A 68 9.62 7.92 22.99
CA GLN A 68 9.72 9.36 23.31
C GLN A 68 10.92 9.66 24.20
N GLU A 69 11.28 8.73 25.08
CA GLU A 69 12.48 8.77 25.92
C GLU A 69 13.78 8.48 25.13
N GLY A 70 13.66 8.15 23.83
CA GLY A 70 14.79 7.90 22.94
C GLY A 70 15.33 6.46 23.00
N CYS A 71 14.63 5.55 23.67
CA CYS A 71 15.05 4.16 23.81
C CYS A 71 14.82 3.36 22.52
N SER A 72 15.65 2.34 22.31
CA SER A 72 15.37 1.27 21.36
C SER A 72 14.64 0.15 22.10
N VAL A 73 13.39 -0.12 21.73
CA VAL A 73 12.52 -1.06 22.45
C VAL A 73 12.54 -2.41 21.76
N GLN A 74 12.89 -3.47 22.50
CA GLN A 74 12.75 -4.84 22.02
C GLN A 74 11.35 -5.36 22.34
N LEU A 75 10.58 -5.74 21.31
CA LEU A 75 9.30 -6.41 21.48
C LEU A 75 9.48 -7.93 21.41
N GLY A 76 9.80 -8.53 22.56
CA GLY A 76 10.02 -9.97 22.70
C GLY A 76 10.92 -10.55 21.60
N ASN A 77 10.43 -11.60 20.93
CA ASN A 77 11.11 -12.23 19.79
C ASN A 77 10.71 -11.64 18.43
N ILE A 78 9.86 -10.61 18.37
CA ILE A 78 9.39 -10.03 17.11
C ILE A 78 10.50 -9.16 16.49
N GLY A 79 11.06 -8.24 17.28
CA GLY A 79 12.07 -7.33 16.80
C GLY A 79 12.28 -6.11 17.67
N TYR A 80 12.85 -5.07 17.07
CA TYR A 80 13.23 -3.83 17.73
C TYR A 80 12.57 -2.64 17.04
N PHE A 81 12.11 -1.69 17.86
CA PHE A 81 11.58 -0.41 17.44
C PHE A 81 12.51 0.71 17.89
N SER A 82 12.82 1.66 17.01
CA SER A 82 13.63 2.82 17.35
C SER A 82 13.16 4.08 16.62
N PRO A 83 13.30 5.27 17.22
CA PRO A 83 12.90 6.52 16.57
C PRO A 83 13.74 6.79 15.31
N LYS A 84 13.11 7.26 14.25
CA LYS A 84 13.76 7.68 13.01
C LYS A 84 13.85 9.20 12.95
N LEU A 85 15.08 9.70 12.96
CA LEU A 85 15.35 11.13 12.83
C LEU A 85 15.44 11.54 11.36
N LYS A 86 14.95 12.74 11.07
CA LYS A 86 15.16 13.44 9.80
C LYS A 86 15.72 14.83 10.08
N ALA A 87 16.72 15.18 9.30
CA ALA A 87 17.42 16.44 9.35
C ALA A 87 17.88 16.82 7.93
N ARG A 88 18.19 18.10 7.70
CA ARG A 88 18.93 18.51 6.50
C ARG A 88 20.37 17.98 6.58
N ALA A 89 20.97 17.66 5.44
CA ALA A 89 22.40 17.36 5.39
C ALA A 89 23.20 18.63 5.70
N VAL A 90 24.28 18.48 6.47
CA VAL A 90 25.20 19.55 6.84
C VAL A 90 26.64 19.07 6.69
N ALA A 91 27.56 20.01 6.37
CA ALA A 91 28.99 19.69 6.22
C ALA A 91 29.72 19.74 7.56
N ASP A 92 29.39 20.73 8.40
CA ASP A 92 29.88 20.87 9.77
C ASP A 92 28.79 20.51 10.81
N ARG A 93 29.20 19.89 11.93
CA ARG A 93 28.31 19.51 13.03
C ARG A 93 27.66 20.73 13.71
N ASN A 94 28.31 21.89 13.69
CA ASN A 94 27.83 23.13 14.31
C ASN A 94 26.73 23.83 13.51
N GLU A 95 26.54 23.47 12.23
CA GLU A 95 25.51 24.01 11.34
C GLU A 95 24.08 23.55 11.68
N ILE A 96 23.95 22.50 12.51
CA ILE A 96 22.67 21.94 12.89
C ILE A 96 22.49 21.91 14.40
N ARG A 97 21.30 22.29 14.84
CA ARG A 97 20.87 22.28 16.25
C ARG A 97 19.69 21.33 16.41
N SER A 98 19.43 20.92 17.64
CA SER A 98 18.33 20.00 17.99
C SER A 98 16.97 20.45 17.45
N GLY A 99 16.68 21.76 17.45
CA GLY A 99 15.42 22.30 16.91
C GLY A 99 15.20 22.05 15.40
N SER A 100 16.27 21.76 14.64
CA SER A 100 16.20 21.44 13.22
C SER A 100 16.14 19.93 12.93
N ILE A 101 16.16 19.10 13.97
CA ILE A 101 16.10 17.64 13.90
C ILE A 101 14.71 17.21 14.38
N ARG A 102 14.00 16.40 13.61
CA ARG A 102 12.68 15.88 14.02
C ARG A 102 12.62 14.37 13.95
N VAL A 103 11.94 13.77 14.92
CA VAL A 103 11.46 12.39 14.79
C VAL A 103 10.36 12.37 13.73
N THR A 104 10.52 11.52 12.71
CA THR A 104 9.59 11.46 11.56
C THR A 104 8.90 10.12 11.39
N ASN A 105 9.48 9.06 11.95
CA ASN A 105 8.93 7.71 11.86
C ASN A 105 9.54 6.83 12.96
N VAL A 106 9.14 5.57 13.00
CA VAL A 106 9.76 4.50 13.80
C VAL A 106 10.38 3.50 12.84
N ASN A 107 11.62 3.10 13.09
CA ASN A 107 12.26 1.99 12.40
C ASN A 107 11.83 0.69 13.06
N PHE A 108 11.43 -0.30 12.27
CA PHE A 108 11.26 -1.68 12.74
C PHE A 108 12.38 -2.55 12.18
N ARG A 109 13.07 -3.26 13.08
CA ARG A 109 14.07 -4.27 12.73
C ARG A 109 13.61 -5.62 13.22
N SER A 110 13.32 -6.54 12.30
CA SER A 110 12.95 -7.91 12.66
C SER A 110 14.08 -8.60 13.44
N SER A 111 13.72 -9.47 14.38
CA SER A 111 14.68 -10.31 15.07
C SER A 111 15.17 -11.45 14.16
N ALA A 112 16.31 -12.07 14.49
CA ALA A 112 16.77 -13.27 13.80
C ALA A 112 15.80 -14.45 14.01
N TRP A 113 15.21 -14.56 15.20
CA TRP A 113 14.20 -15.57 15.52
C TRP A 113 12.99 -15.46 14.59
N LEU A 114 12.46 -14.24 14.41
CA LEU A 114 11.29 -14.01 13.57
C LEU A 114 11.59 -14.37 12.12
N ARG A 115 12.72 -13.88 11.57
CA ARG A 115 13.14 -14.20 10.20
C ARG A 115 13.25 -15.71 9.96
N LYS A 116 13.86 -16.45 10.91
CA LYS A 116 14.00 -17.91 10.82
C LYS A 116 12.66 -18.64 10.92
N LYS A 117 11.71 -18.12 11.70
CA LYS A 117 10.39 -18.76 11.90
C LYS A 117 9.42 -18.54 10.74
N VAL A 118 9.55 -17.44 10.00
CA VAL A 118 8.72 -17.15 8.83
C VAL A 118 9.28 -17.71 7.52
N ASP A 119 10.54 -18.16 7.53
CA ASP A 119 11.16 -18.86 6.41
C ASP A 119 10.42 -20.18 6.16
N THR A 120 9.54 -20.16 5.16
CA THR A 120 8.60 -21.24 4.85
C THR A 120 8.59 -21.46 3.34
N ARG A 121 8.14 -22.65 2.94
CA ARG A 121 8.02 -22.99 1.52
C ARG A 121 7.09 -21.98 0.83
N VAL A 122 7.58 -21.44 -0.28
CA VAL A 122 6.83 -20.49 -1.11
C VAL A 122 6.23 -21.24 -2.29
N GLU A 123 4.96 -20.97 -2.58
CA GLU A 123 4.21 -21.62 -3.65
C GLU A 123 3.74 -20.59 -4.67
N ARG A 124 3.68 -20.99 -5.95
CA ARG A 124 3.12 -20.11 -6.97
C ARG A 124 1.62 -20.00 -6.73
N ALA A 125 1.11 -18.77 -6.73
CA ALA A 125 -0.32 -18.55 -6.56
C ALA A 125 -1.11 -19.20 -7.72
N LEU A 126 -2.23 -19.85 -7.39
CA LEU A 126 -3.13 -20.46 -8.38
C LEU A 126 -3.66 -19.41 -9.38
N TRP A 127 -3.93 -18.21 -8.89
CA TRP A 127 -4.39 -17.09 -9.68
C TRP A 127 -3.26 -16.08 -9.83
N GLN A 128 -3.09 -15.51 -11.02
CA GLN A 128 -2.11 -14.45 -11.25
C GLN A 128 -2.58 -13.12 -10.64
N PHE A 129 -1.70 -12.11 -10.59
CA PHE A 129 -2.14 -10.74 -10.38
C PHE A 129 -3.10 -10.33 -11.49
N ASN A 130 -4.17 -9.61 -11.14
CA ASN A 130 -5.01 -8.98 -12.15
C ASN A 130 -4.11 -8.07 -13.01
N ARG A 131 -4.21 -8.22 -14.33
CA ARG A 131 -3.51 -7.39 -15.30
C ARG A 131 -4.54 -6.53 -16.00
N SER A 132 -4.19 -5.26 -16.24
CA SER A 132 -5.00 -4.43 -17.13
C SER A 132 -5.01 -5.06 -18.52
N SER A 133 -6.11 -4.85 -19.25
CA SER A 133 -6.18 -5.17 -20.67
C SER A 133 -4.98 -4.58 -21.44
N SER A 134 -4.62 -5.25 -22.54
CA SER A 134 -3.60 -4.78 -23.48
C SER A 134 -4.15 -3.81 -24.52
N SER A 135 -5.41 -3.40 -24.37
CA SER A 135 -6.09 -2.49 -25.27
C SER A 135 -5.37 -1.15 -25.36
N SER A 136 -5.41 -0.56 -26.56
CA SER A 136 -4.71 0.68 -26.83
C SER A 136 -5.45 1.87 -26.24
N ARG A 137 -4.72 2.95 -25.91
CA ARG A 137 -5.34 4.19 -25.41
C ARG A 137 -6.40 4.75 -26.37
N LYS A 138 -6.21 4.55 -27.68
CA LYS A 138 -7.17 4.98 -28.71
C LYS A 138 -8.49 4.19 -28.61
N GLU A 139 -8.41 2.88 -28.41
CA GLU A 139 -9.59 2.03 -28.17
C GLU A 139 -10.33 2.48 -26.89
N HIS A 140 -9.60 2.78 -25.82
CA HIS A 140 -10.23 3.22 -24.57
C HIS A 140 -11.01 4.52 -24.75
N VAL A 141 -10.44 5.49 -25.48
CA VAL A 141 -11.11 6.77 -25.76
C VAL A 141 -12.33 6.55 -26.65
N ALA A 142 -12.25 5.68 -27.67
CA ALA A 142 -13.41 5.37 -28.52
C ALA A 142 -14.56 4.71 -27.73
N LEU A 143 -14.25 3.79 -26.83
CA LEU A 143 -15.23 3.17 -25.92
C LEU A 143 -15.86 4.20 -24.97
N LEU A 144 -15.03 5.11 -24.46
CA LEU A 144 -15.48 6.19 -23.58
C LEU A 144 -16.40 7.18 -24.30
N ASP A 145 -16.06 7.61 -25.51
CA ASP A 145 -16.86 8.53 -26.31
C ASP A 145 -18.21 7.92 -26.68
N ASN A 146 -18.23 6.62 -27.02
CA ASN A 146 -19.48 5.89 -27.26
C ASN A 146 -20.35 5.84 -25.99
N TYR A 147 -19.75 5.54 -24.84
CA TYR A 147 -20.45 5.49 -23.57
C TYR A 147 -21.03 6.86 -23.17
N LEU A 148 -20.24 7.93 -23.28
CA LEU A 148 -20.67 9.30 -22.97
C LEU A 148 -21.68 9.87 -23.99
N GLY A 149 -21.83 9.22 -25.16
CA GLY A 149 -22.91 9.53 -26.10
C GLY A 149 -24.28 9.06 -25.60
N ALA A 150 -24.33 7.98 -24.81
CA ALA A 150 -25.55 7.42 -24.25
C ALA A 150 -25.78 7.78 -22.77
N HIS A 151 -24.71 8.15 -22.05
CA HIS A 151 -24.73 8.40 -20.61
C HIS A 151 -24.10 9.76 -20.25
N PRO A 152 -24.69 10.51 -19.30
CA PRO A 152 -24.23 11.87 -18.98
C PRO A 152 -22.88 11.94 -18.25
N PHE A 153 -22.46 10.88 -17.57
CA PHE A 153 -21.21 10.83 -16.81
C PHE A 153 -20.64 9.43 -16.79
N VAL A 154 -19.35 9.32 -16.43
CA VAL A 154 -18.65 8.06 -16.23
C VAL A 154 -17.92 8.07 -14.88
N THR A 155 -17.99 6.95 -14.16
CA THR A 155 -17.19 6.76 -12.95
C THR A 155 -15.93 5.96 -13.26
N ALA A 156 -14.94 6.01 -12.39
CA ALA A 156 -13.76 5.17 -12.52
C ALA A 156 -14.08 3.66 -12.53
N SER A 157 -15.17 3.23 -11.90
CA SER A 157 -15.61 1.82 -11.95
C SER A 157 -16.13 1.47 -13.33
N ILE A 158 -17.07 2.26 -13.86
CA ILE A 158 -17.64 2.06 -15.19
C ILE A 158 -16.55 2.07 -16.25
N TYR A 159 -15.59 3.01 -16.16
CA TYR A 159 -14.48 3.06 -17.09
C TYR A 159 -13.56 1.83 -16.99
N CYS A 160 -13.34 1.28 -15.78
CA CYS A 160 -12.66 0.00 -15.62
C CYS A 160 -13.39 -1.14 -16.32
N ASP A 161 -14.71 -1.20 -16.19
CA ASP A 161 -15.53 -2.26 -16.80
C ASP A 161 -15.52 -2.16 -18.33
N LEU A 162 -15.57 -0.93 -18.87
CA LEU A 162 -15.50 -0.67 -20.31
C LEU A 162 -14.13 -1.03 -20.91
N THR A 163 -13.05 -0.67 -20.23
CA THR A 163 -11.70 -0.77 -20.80
C THR A 163 -10.94 -2.02 -20.38
N GLY A 164 -11.39 -2.71 -19.33
CA GLY A 164 -10.63 -3.79 -18.67
C GLY A 164 -9.37 -3.28 -17.96
N LEU A 165 -9.25 -1.97 -17.72
CA LEU A 165 -8.13 -1.40 -16.99
C LEU A 165 -8.29 -1.59 -15.48
N LEU A 166 -7.16 -1.80 -14.80
CA LEU A 166 -7.14 -1.72 -13.34
C LEU A 166 -7.40 -0.29 -12.89
N ARG A 167 -8.10 -0.14 -11.75
CA ARG A 167 -8.53 1.16 -11.19
C ARG A 167 -7.46 2.25 -11.21
N ASN A 168 -6.22 1.95 -10.82
CA ASN A 168 -5.14 2.95 -10.81
C ASN A 168 -4.67 3.37 -12.21
N LYS A 169 -4.75 2.50 -13.22
CA LYS A 169 -4.43 2.85 -14.61
C LYS A 169 -5.61 3.60 -15.25
N ALA A 170 -6.83 3.14 -15.01
CA ALA A 170 -8.08 3.80 -15.38
C ALA A 170 -8.14 5.25 -14.86
N LEU A 171 -7.94 5.47 -13.56
CA LEU A 171 -7.93 6.81 -12.96
C LEU A 171 -6.83 7.70 -13.55
N ARG A 172 -5.62 7.18 -13.77
CA ARG A 172 -4.54 7.95 -14.41
C ARG A 172 -4.90 8.38 -15.83
N GLU A 173 -5.53 7.49 -16.61
CA GLU A 173 -5.97 7.83 -17.96
C GLU A 173 -7.11 8.86 -17.95
N LEU A 174 -8.08 8.73 -17.04
CA LEU A 174 -9.18 9.70 -16.89
C LEU A 174 -8.64 11.07 -16.47
N HIS A 175 -7.75 11.14 -15.48
CA HIS A 175 -7.11 12.41 -15.10
C HIS A 175 -6.28 13.01 -16.24
N ALA A 176 -5.54 12.18 -17.00
CA ALA A 176 -4.83 12.67 -18.18
C ALA A 176 -5.79 13.24 -19.25
N LEU A 177 -6.99 12.68 -19.42
CA LEU A 177 -8.01 13.24 -20.32
C LEU A 177 -8.61 14.56 -19.80
N VAL A 178 -8.67 14.74 -18.49
CA VAL A 178 -9.04 16.02 -17.86
C VAL A 178 -7.95 17.06 -18.09
N ASP A 179 -6.68 16.69 -17.89
CA ASP A 179 -5.53 17.56 -18.16
C ASP A 179 -5.42 17.94 -19.65
N GLU A 180 -5.78 17.02 -20.55
CA GLU A 180 -5.91 17.27 -22.00
C GLU A 180 -7.15 18.10 -22.37
N GLY A 181 -8.04 18.39 -21.42
CA GLY A 181 -9.24 19.19 -21.62
C GLY A 181 -10.40 18.48 -22.34
N LYS A 182 -10.39 17.15 -22.42
CA LYS A 182 -11.46 16.35 -23.06
C LYS A 182 -12.59 16.00 -22.09
N LEU A 183 -12.28 15.91 -20.81
CA LEU A 183 -13.23 15.64 -19.72
C LEU A 183 -13.17 16.77 -18.70
N ASP A 184 -14.24 16.90 -17.93
CA ASP A 184 -14.26 17.66 -16.68
C ASP A 184 -14.58 16.73 -15.49
N THR A 185 -14.29 17.17 -14.28
CA THR A 185 -14.58 16.43 -13.04
C THR A 185 -15.65 17.12 -12.24
N GLU A 186 -16.66 16.36 -11.83
CA GLU A 186 -17.67 16.83 -10.89
C GLU A 186 -17.61 16.04 -9.58
N GLY A 187 -17.77 16.76 -8.47
CA GLY A 187 -17.75 16.20 -7.12
C GLY A 187 -16.35 15.97 -6.54
N LYS A 188 -16.31 15.23 -5.43
CA LYS A 188 -15.09 14.84 -4.71
C LYS A 188 -15.20 13.37 -4.32
N ALA A 189 -14.06 12.72 -4.08
CA ALA A 189 -14.07 11.35 -3.59
C ALA A 189 -14.96 11.22 -2.33
N PRO A 190 -15.83 10.20 -2.24
CA PRO A 190 -15.94 9.02 -3.11
C PRO A 190 -16.86 9.18 -4.34
N HIS A 191 -17.58 10.29 -4.46
CA HIS A 191 -18.59 10.54 -5.51
C HIS A 191 -18.02 11.28 -6.73
N LEU A 192 -16.73 11.09 -7.03
CA LEU A 192 -16.08 11.72 -8.18
C LEU A 192 -16.62 11.09 -9.48
N VAL A 193 -17.15 11.93 -10.37
CA VAL A 193 -17.58 11.56 -11.71
C VAL A 193 -16.82 12.37 -12.76
N PHE A 194 -16.67 11.80 -13.94
CA PHE A 194 -16.08 12.46 -15.10
C PHE A 194 -17.18 12.71 -16.13
N VAL A 195 -17.23 13.93 -16.64
CA VAL A 195 -18.23 14.37 -17.63
C VAL A 195 -17.53 14.85 -18.88
N LYS A 196 -18.23 14.81 -20.01
CA LYS A 196 -17.69 15.33 -21.27
C LYS A 196 -17.61 16.86 -21.17
N LYS A 197 -16.47 17.43 -21.50
CA LYS A 197 -16.32 18.89 -21.53
C LYS A 197 -17.13 19.45 -22.72
N GLN A 198 -17.96 20.46 -22.44
CA GLN A 198 -18.72 21.19 -23.47
C GLN A 198 -17.82 22.08 -24.33
#